data_AF-A0A174K4B8-F1
#
_entry.id   AF-A0A174K4B8-F1
#
_cell.length_a   1.000
_cell.length_b   1.000
_cell.length_c   1.000
_cell.angle_alpha   90.00
_cell.angle_beta   90.00
_cell.angle_gamma   90.00
#
_symmetry.space_group_name_H-M   'P 1'
#
loop_
_entity.id
_entity.type
_entity.pdbx_description
1 polymer ?
#
loop_
_entity_poly.entity_id
_entity_poly.type
_entity_poly.pdbx_seq_one_letter_code
_entity_poly.pdbx_strand_id
1 'polypeptide(L)'
;MITEENKFLGLEEIKLLLEKVYAAQQAGNHVIFRHSNYSTEVIAMEGEISEEKEWDKQFEIETYASDIMQKYNACIAYLEKLAGEKHDN
;
A
#
# COMPACT_ATOMS: atom_id res chain seq x y z
N MET A 1 15.22 -15.02 1.95
CA MET A 1 15.69 -15.41 3.30
C MET A 1 15.58 -14.15 4.14
N ILE A 2 14.65 -14.11 5.10
CA ILE A 2 14.36 -12.90 5.90
C ILE A 2 15.17 -13.03 7.18
N THR A 3 16.27 -12.28 7.30
CA THR A 3 16.99 -12.13 8.56
C THR A 3 16.23 -11.12 9.43
N GLU A 4 16.25 -11.31 10.75
CA GLU A 4 15.57 -10.50 11.79
C GLU A 4 15.91 -8.99 11.81
N GLU A 5 16.59 -8.45 10.79
CA GLU A 5 17.20 -7.11 10.81
C GLU A 5 16.58 -6.06 9.89
N ASN A 6 15.61 -6.40 9.02
CA ASN A 6 14.97 -5.37 8.21
C ASN A 6 13.84 -4.67 8.98
N LYS A 7 14.24 -3.71 9.82
CA LYS A 7 13.34 -2.70 10.42
C LYS A 7 12.74 -1.75 9.38
N PHE A 8 13.09 -1.87 8.10
CA PHE A 8 12.67 -0.94 7.06
C PHE A 8 12.22 -1.71 5.82
N LEU A 9 11.24 -1.14 5.11
CA LEU A 9 11.01 -1.50 3.72
C LEU A 9 12.26 -1.14 2.92
N GLY A 10 12.75 -2.08 2.11
CA GLY A 10 13.82 -1.81 1.18
C GLY A 10 13.33 -0.97 -0.01
N LEU A 11 14.28 -0.54 -0.83
CA LEU A 11 13.99 0.23 -2.03
C LEU A 11 13.06 -0.52 -2.99
N GLU A 12 13.22 -1.83 -3.11
CA GLU A 12 12.41 -2.65 -4.02
C GLU A 12 10.95 -2.76 -3.52
N GLU A 13 10.73 -2.88 -2.21
CA GLU A 13 9.37 -2.85 -1.64
C GLU A 13 8.69 -1.48 -1.87
N ILE A 14 9.43 -0.38 -1.72
CA ILE A 14 8.91 0.97 -1.97
C ILE A 14 8.56 1.17 -3.45
N LYS A 15 9.41 0.71 -4.37
CA LYS A 15 9.13 0.76 -5.82
C LYS A 15 7.88 -0.02 -6.17
N LEU A 16 7.76 -1.26 -5.66
CA LEU A 16 6.59 -2.10 -5.92
C LEU A 16 5.30 -1.47 -5.37
N LEU A 17 5.34 -0.88 -4.17
CA LEU A 17 4.20 -0.12 -3.65
C LEU A 17 3.80 1.03 -4.59
N LEU A 18 4.77 1.80 -5.09
CA LEU A 18 4.49 2.91 -6.01
C LEU A 18 3.87 2.40 -7.32
N GLU A 19 4.37 1.29 -7.87
CA GLU A 19 3.80 0.65 -9.07
C GLU A 19 2.36 0.21 -8.85
N LYS A 20 2.05 -0.43 -7.70
CA LYS A 20 0.70 -0.89 -7.38
C LYS A 20 -0.26 0.26 -7.08
N VAL A 21 0.20 1.32 -6.40
CA VAL A 21 -0.57 2.56 -6.22
C VAL A 21 -0.92 3.17 -7.57
N TYR A 22 0.07 3.28 -8.47
CA TYR A 22 -0.15 3.80 -9.80
C TYR A 22 -1.18 2.97 -10.59
N ALA A 23 -1.09 1.63 -10.56
CA ALA A 23 -2.06 0.75 -11.20
C ALA A 23 -3.48 0.94 -10.65
N ALA A 24 -3.63 1.01 -9.32
CA ALA A 24 -4.93 1.24 -8.68
C ALA A 24 -5.52 2.61 -9.07
N GLN A 25 -4.69 3.66 -9.19
CA GLN A 25 -5.11 4.96 -9.68
C GLN A 25 -5.58 4.91 -11.14
N GLN A 26 -4.86 4.18 -12.02
CA GLN A 26 -5.27 4.00 -13.42
C GLN A 26 -6.56 3.20 -13.58
N ALA A 27 -6.89 2.34 -12.61
CA ALA A 27 -8.18 1.65 -12.56
C ALA A 27 -9.36 2.54 -12.10
N GLY A 28 -9.11 3.84 -11.85
CA GLY A 28 -10.14 4.82 -11.50
C GLY A 28 -10.35 4.99 -9.99
N ASN A 29 -9.46 4.46 -9.16
CA ASN A 29 -9.52 4.62 -7.71
C ASN A 29 -8.73 5.84 -7.24
N HIS A 30 -9.11 6.39 -6.10
CA HIS A 30 -8.36 7.47 -5.48
C HIS A 30 -7.42 6.92 -4.40
N VAL A 31 -6.11 6.95 -4.68
CA VAL A 31 -5.08 6.43 -3.77
C VAL A 31 -4.02 7.49 -3.52
N ILE A 32 -3.64 7.67 -2.26
CA ILE A 32 -2.56 8.55 -1.80
C ILE A 32 -1.42 7.68 -1.27
N PHE A 33 -0.21 7.98 -1.73
CA PHE A 33 1.04 7.41 -1.22
C PHE A 33 1.86 8.51 -0.54
N ARG A 34 2.25 8.29 0.72
CA ARG A 34 3.15 9.17 1.47
C ARG A 34 4.29 8.33 2.03
N HIS A 35 5.51 8.81 1.85
CA HIS A 35 6.70 8.14 2.37
C HIS A 35 7.56 9.13 3.14
N SER A 36 8.06 8.69 4.29
CA SER A 36 8.93 9.46 5.17
C SER A 36 9.99 8.55 5.80
N ASN A 37 10.89 9.15 6.59
CA ASN A 37 11.91 8.40 7.33
C ASN A 37 11.32 7.44 8.39
N TYR A 38 10.07 7.63 8.78
CA TYR A 38 9.44 6.91 9.91
C TYR A 38 8.34 5.95 9.49
N SER A 39 7.70 6.20 8.35
CA SER A 39 6.64 5.34 7.86
C SER A 39 6.40 5.51 6.37
N THR A 40 5.83 4.47 5.78
CA THR A 40 5.15 4.54 4.49
C THR A 40 3.66 4.39 4.72
N GLU A 41 2.89 5.33 4.20
CA GLU A 41 1.44 5.36 4.33
C GLU A 41 0.77 5.26 2.95
N VAL A 42 -0.24 4.40 2.88
CA VAL A 42 -1.14 4.27 1.72
C VAL A 42 -2.57 4.44 2.19
N ILE A 43 -3.27 5.42 1.62
CA ILE A 43 -4.70 5.65 1.87
C ILE A 43 -5.44 5.50 0.55
N ALA A 44 -6.55 4.77 0.56
CA ALA A 44 -7.25 4.40 -0.65
C ALA A 44 -8.76 4.51 -0.48
N MET A 45 -9.40 4.99 -1.55
CA MET A 45 -10.83 5.05 -1.76
C MET A 45 -11.13 4.41 -3.12
N GLU A 46 -12.03 3.43 -3.13
CA GLU A 46 -12.50 2.74 -4.32
C GLU A 46 -13.40 3.67 -5.14
N GLY A 47 -13.14 3.75 -6.45
CA GLY A 47 -13.87 4.61 -7.38
C GLY A 47 -13.60 6.11 -7.23
N GLU A 48 -14.57 6.92 -7.62
CA GLU A 48 -14.46 8.38 -7.68
C GLU A 48 -14.33 9.02 -6.29
N ILE A 49 -13.54 10.10 -6.24
CA ILE A 49 -13.40 10.92 -5.04
C ILE A 49 -14.71 11.66 -4.74
N SER A 50 -15.13 11.66 -3.47
CA SER A 50 -16.28 12.43 -2.98
C SER A 50 -15.97 13.01 -1.61
N GLU A 51 -16.33 14.27 -1.38
CA GLU A 51 -16.17 14.93 -0.07
C GLU A 51 -17.05 14.28 1.02
N GLU A 52 -18.09 13.55 0.63
CA GLU A 52 -18.99 12.84 1.54
C GLU A 52 -18.57 11.40 1.83
N LYS A 53 -17.55 10.89 1.12
CA LYS A 53 -17.06 9.52 1.25
C LYS A 53 -15.80 9.48 2.12
N GLU A 54 -15.81 8.62 3.15
CA GLU A 54 -14.61 8.33 3.94
C GLU A 54 -13.64 7.42 3.17
N TRP A 55 -12.38 7.42 3.60
CA TRP A 55 -11.37 6.51 3.06
C TRP A 55 -11.72 5.05 3.38
N ASP A 56 -11.73 4.19 2.37
CA ASP A 56 -12.06 2.77 2.53
C ASP A 56 -10.95 2.02 3.30
N LYS A 57 -9.70 2.43 3.10
CA LYS A 57 -8.56 1.81 3.77
C LYS A 57 -7.40 2.77 3.99
N GLN A 58 -6.71 2.59 5.11
CA GLN A 58 -5.45 3.23 5.44
C GLN A 58 -4.47 2.18 5.95
N PHE A 59 -3.27 2.18 5.40
CA PHE A 59 -2.15 1.35 5.81
C PHE A 59 -1.01 2.26 6.27
N GLU A 60 -0.59 2.13 7.52
CA GLU A 60 0.60 2.81 8.04
C GLU A 60 1.67 1.77 8.40
N ILE A 61 2.71 1.74 7.58
CA ILE A 61 3.84 0.80 7.69
C ILE A 61 5.00 1.54 8.35
N GLU A 62 5.05 1.45 9.67
CA GLU A 62 6.06 2.10 10.51
C GLU A 62 7.40 1.37 10.46
N THR A 63 8.50 2.12 10.37
CA THR A 63 9.87 1.60 10.22
C THR A 63 10.51 1.07 11.51
N TYR A 64 9.70 0.82 12.54
CA TYR A 64 10.15 0.31 13.83
C TYR A 64 9.20 -0.74 14.39
N ALA A 65 8.14 -1.07 13.66
CA ALA A 65 7.19 -2.09 14.05
C ALA A 65 7.71 -3.50 13.71
N SER A 66 7.30 -4.50 14.50
CA SER A 66 7.66 -5.90 14.25
C SER A 66 6.83 -6.53 13.12
N ASP A 67 5.77 -5.87 12.66
CA ASP A 67 4.78 -6.41 11.70
C ASP A 67 4.86 -5.75 10.32
N ILE A 68 5.98 -5.09 10.00
CA ILE A 68 6.20 -4.36 8.73
C ILE A 68 5.77 -5.16 7.52
N MET A 69 6.28 -6.40 7.39
CA MET A 69 6.00 -7.23 6.21
C MET A 69 4.54 -7.71 6.15
N GLN A 70 3.87 -7.86 7.30
CA GLN A 70 2.45 -8.21 7.33
C GLN A 70 1.59 -7.05 6.83
N LYS A 71 1.85 -5.84 7.33
CA LYS A 71 1.15 -4.62 6.88
C LYS A 71 1.43 -4.32 5.41
N TYR A 72 2.69 -4.49 4.99
CA TYR A 72 3.10 -4.37 3.59
C TYR A 72 2.36 -5.34 2.67
N ASN A 73 2.35 -6.64 2.99
CA ASN A 73 1.67 -7.64 2.17
C ASN A 73 0.15 -7.40 2.11
N ALA A 74 -0.46 -6.97 3.22
CA ALA A 74 -1.87 -6.61 3.25
C ALA A 74 -2.18 -5.38 2.39
N CYS A 75 -1.28 -4.39 2.36
CA CYS A 75 -1.38 -3.22 1.50
C CYS A 75 -1.28 -3.61 0.02
N ILE A 76 -0.30 -4.43 -0.36
CA ILE A 76 -0.13 -4.92 -1.74
C ILE A 76 -1.39 -5.66 -2.20
N ALA A 77 -1.87 -6.65 -1.42
CA ALA A 77 -3.06 -7.41 -1.80
C ALA A 77 -4.30 -6.52 -1.99
N TYR A 78 -4.44 -5.48 -1.17
CA TYR A 78 -5.53 -4.52 -1.31
C TYR A 78 -5.40 -3.67 -2.59
N LEU A 79 -4.20 -3.19 -2.91
CA LEU A 79 -3.94 -2.43 -4.13
C LEU A 79 -4.13 -3.27 -5.39
N GLU A 80 -3.74 -4.55 -5.36
CA GLU A 80 -3.97 -5.51 -6.47
C GLU A 80 -5.46 -5.71 -6.72
N LYS A 81 -6.25 -5.89 -5.66
CA LYS A 81 -7.71 -5.93 -5.74
C LYS A 81 -8.28 -4.66 -6.40
N LEU A 82 -7.82 -3.47 -5.97
CA LEU A 82 -8.28 -2.20 -6.52
C LEU A 82 -7.89 -2.02 -8.00
N ALA A 83 -6.71 -2.48 -8.38
CA ALA A 83 -6.26 -2.47 -9.77
C ALA A 83 -7.03 -3.45 -10.68
N GLY A 84 -7.91 -4.28 -10.11
CA GLY A 84 -8.66 -5.31 -10.85
C GLY A 84 -7.78 -6.49 -11.25
N GLU A 85 -6.61 -6.66 -10.62
CA GLU A 85 -5.79 -7.85 -10.80
C GLU A 85 -6.56 -9.05 -10.25
N LYS A 86 -6.81 -10.06 -11.09
CA LYS A 86 -7.40 -11.31 -10.63
C LYS A 86 -6.35 -12.05 -9.83
N HIS A 87 -6.65 -12.36 -8.56
CA HIS A 87 -5.92 -13.38 -7.84
C HIS A 87 -6.27 -14.73 -8.49
N ASP A 88 -5.39 -15.21 -9.36
CA ASP A 88 -5.45 -16.60 -9.84
C ASP A 88 -5.17 -17.50 -8.63
N ASN A 89 -6.25 -18.00 -8.02
CA ASN A 89 -6.24 -18.99 -6.94
C ASN A 89 -5.70 -20.35 -7.41
#